data_AF-A0A448MJY4-F1
#
_entry.id   AF-A0A448MJY4-F1
#
_cell.length_a   1.000
_cell.length_b   1.000
_cell.length_c   1.000
_cell.angle_alpha   90.00
_cell.angle_beta   90.00
_cell.angle_gamma   90.00
#
_symmetry.space_group_name_H-M   'P 1'
#
loop_
_entity.id
_entity.type
_entity.pdbx_description
1 polymer ?
#
loop_
_entity_poly.entity_id
_entity_poly.type
_entity_poly.pdbx_seq_one_letter_code
_entity_poly.pdbx_strand_id
1 'polypeptide(L)' 'MKVLCGIYPHGDYSGNIYFSESELKAKNIKETEEKGISIIHQELTLVKNMSVLENIFWVTK' A
#
# COMPACT_ATOMS: atom_id res chain seq x y z
N MET A 1 0.08 8.63 0.99
CA MET A 1 0.26 7.38 0.23
C MET A 1 -1.04 6.81 -0.38
N LYS A 2 -2.08 7.62 -0.67
CA LYS A 2 -3.38 7.07 -1.15
C LYS A 2 -3.40 6.77 -2.65
N VAL A 3 -2.74 7.63 -3.44
CA VAL A 3 -2.59 7.44 -4.90
C VAL A 3 -1.70 6.22 -5.21
N LEU A 4 -0.55 6.09 -4.52
CA LEU A 4 0.36 4.97 -4.68
C LEU A 4 -0.26 3.62 -4.27
N CYS A 5 -1.25 3.64 -3.38
CA CYS A 5 -1.98 2.46 -2.90
C CYS A 5 -3.18 2.12 -3.80
N GLY A 6 -3.39 2.83 -4.91
CA GLY A 6 -4.56 2.60 -5.77
C GLY A 6 -5.91 2.88 -5.09
N ILE A 7 -5.93 3.64 -3.98
CA ILE A 7 -7.18 4.12 -3.35
C ILE A 7 -7.83 5.17 -4.27
N TYR A 8 -7.00 5.98 -4.92
CA TYR A 8 -7.41 6.82 -6.04
C TYR A 8 -6.91 6.16 -7.32
N PRO A 9 -7.81 5.61 -8.16
CA PRO A 9 -7.41 4.96 -9.38
C PRO A 9 -6.75 5.95 -10.36
N HIS A 10 -5.93 5.41 -11.25
CA HIS A 10 -5.33 6.18 -12.33
C HIS A 10 -6.39 6.92 -13.15
N GLY A 11 -6.30 8.25 -13.19
CA GLY A 11 -7.27 9.14 -13.84
C GLY A 11 -7.95 10.12 -12.88
N ASP A 12 -8.09 9.76 -11.59
CA ASP A 12 -8.65 10.64 -10.56
C ASP A 12 -7.62 11.65 -10.01
N TYR A 13 -6.36 11.47 -10.35
CA TYR A 13 -5.26 12.37 -10.02
C TYR A 13 -4.48 12.73 -11.29
N SER A 14 -3.87 13.91 -11.28
CA SER A 14 -3.01 14.38 -12.37
C SER A 14 -1.55 13.95 -12.15
N GLY A 15 -0.85 13.65 -13.24
CA GLY A 15 0.56 13.28 -13.24
C GLY A 15 0.80 11.78 -13.30
N ASN A 16 2.07 11.38 -13.39
CA ASN A 16 2.47 10.00 -13.59
C ASN A 16 3.38 9.56 -12.45
N ILE A 17 3.20 8.33 -11.98
CA ILE A 17 4.06 7.70 -10.99
C ILE A 17 4.79 6.58 -11.71
N TYR A 18 6.11 6.52 -11.53
CA TYR A 18 6.95 5.46 -12.09
C TYR A 18 7.53 4.63 -10.95
N PHE A 19 7.39 3.31 -11.05
CA PHE A 19 7.94 2.35 -10.10
C PHE A 19 8.64 1.24 -10.87
N SER A 20 9.90 0.96 -10.53
CA SER A 20 10.72 -0.07 -11.21
C SER A 20 10.73 0.11 -12.74
N GLU A 21 11.00 1.33 -13.20
CA GLU A 21 11.02 1.72 -14.63
C GLU A 21 9.68 1.56 -15.39
N SER A 22 8.61 1.17 -14.69
CA SER A 22 7.27 0.98 -15.24
C SER A 22 6.31 2.04 -14.70
N GLU A 23 5.37 2.49 -15.55
CA GLU A 23 4.32 3.41 -15.10
C GLU A 23 3.34 2.70 -14.17
N LEU A 24 3.16 3.24 -12.96
CA LEU A 24 2.24 2.71 -11.96
C LEU A 24 0.82 3.16 -12.29
N LYS A 25 0.13 2.34 -13.08
CA LYS A 25 -1.32 2.37 -13.25
C LYS A 25 -1.92 1.32 -12.34
N ALA A 26 -2.49 1.77 -11.22
CA ALA A 26 -3.21 0.92 -10.31
C ALA A 26 -4.66 1.41 -10.20
N LYS A 27 -5.60 0.47 -10.19
CA LYS A 27 -7.03 0.73 -9.98
C LYS A 27 -7.50 0.37 -8.58
N ASN A 28 -6.72 -0.43 -7.86
CA ASN A 28 -7.04 -0.91 -6.53
C ASN A 28 -5.74 -1.24 -5.76
N ILE A 29 -5.88 -1.45 -4.44
CA ILE A 29 -4.78 -1.76 -3.53
C ILE A 29 -4.09 -3.08 -3.92
N LYS A 30 -4.85 -4.07 -4.38
CA LYS A 30 -4.32 -5.38 -4.73
C LYS A 30 -3.33 -5.34 -5.90
N GLU A 31 -3.61 -4.53 -6.93
CA GLU A 31 -2.70 -4.31 -8.06
C GLU A 31 -1.38 -3.65 -7.63
N THR A 32 -1.40 -2.84 -6.56
CA THR A 32 -0.17 -2.24 -6.02
C THR A 32 0.63 -3.24 -5.19
N GLU A 33 -0.05 -4.09 -4.42
CA GLU A 33 0.59 -5.18 -3.66
C GLU A 33 1.23 -6.23 -4.58
N GLU A 34 0.58 -6.60 -5.68
CA GLU A 34 1.12 -7.53 -6.69
C GLU A 34 2.40 -6.99 -7.36
N LYS A 35 2.55 -5.66 -7.43
CA LYS A 35 3.78 -4.98 -7.90
C LYS A 35 4.86 -4.86 -6.81
N GLY A 36 4.62 -5.41 -5.61
CA GLY A 36 5.54 -5.36 -4.48
C GLY A 36 5.50 -4.05 -3.69
N ILE A 37 4.46 -3.24 -3.88
CA ILE A 37 4.27 -2.00 -3.12
C ILE A 37 3.42 -2.33 -1.89
N SER A 38 4.05 -2.36 -0.72
CA SER A 38 3.37 -2.46 0.57
C SER A 38 3.52 -1.14 1.33
N ILE A 39 2.48 -0.75 2.07
CA ILE A 39 2.41 0.53 2.76
C ILE A 39 2.12 0.29 4.24
N ILE A 40 2.99 0.81 5.09
CA ILE A 40 2.76 0.87 6.54
C ILE A 40 2.11 2.22 6.83
N HIS A 41 0.92 2.19 7.41
CA HIS A 41 0.21 3.39 7.83
C HIS A 41 1.01 4.14 8.92
N GLN A 42 1.04 5.48 8.85
CA GLN A 42 1.79 6.32 9.80
C GLN A 42 1.36 6.11 11.25
N GLU A 43 0.08 5.79 11.48
CA GLU A 43 -0.41 5.34 12.77
C GLU A 43 -0.53 3.81 12.73
N LEU A 44 0.38 3.14 13.44
CA LEU A 44 0.35 1.69 13.61
C LEU A 44 -0.91 1.31 14.39
N THR A 45 -1.84 0.63 13.74
CA THR A 45 -2.99 0.03 14.42
C THR A 45 -2.54 -1.26 15.09
N LEU A 46 -1.87 -1.14 16.24
CA LEU A 46 -1.43 -2.30 17.02
C LEU A 46 -2.64 -2.93 17.73
N VAL A 47 -2.75 -4.26 17.61
CA VAL A 47 -3.74 -5.03 18.37
C VAL A 47 -3.17 -5.29 19.76
N LYS A 48 -3.73 -4.61 20.76
CA LYS A 48 -3.25 -4.64 22.17
C LYS A 48 -3.21 -6.04 22.80
N ASN A 49 -4.04 -6.95 22.31
CA ASN A 49 -4.15 -8.33 22.82
C ASN A 49 -3.31 -9.35 22.04
N MET A 50 -2.48 -8.89 21.11
CA MET A 50 -1.57 -9.74 20.34
C MET A 50 -0.12 -9.52 20.78
N SER A 51 0.67 -10.58 20.69
CA SER A 51 2.12 -10.53 20.87
C SER A 51 2.79 -9.64 19.80
N VAL A 52 4.06 -9.29 20.05
CA VAL A 52 4.87 -8.53 19.09
C VAL A 52 5.00 -9.29 17.76
N LEU A 53 5.19 -10.62 17.81
CA LEU A 53 5.29 -11.46 16.62
C LEU A 53 4.00 -11.42 15.79
N GLU A 54 2.85 -11.55 16.44
CA GLU A 54 1.54 -11.51 15.79
C GLU A 54 1.28 -10.14 15.15
N ASN A 55 1.59 -9.04 15.85
CA ASN A 55 1.48 -7.70 15.27
C ASN A 55 2.39 -7.52 14.05
N ILE A 56 3.65 -8.00 14.11
CA ILE A 56 4.56 -7.93 12.95
C ILE A 56 4.01 -8.74 11.77
N PHE A 57 3.49 -9.95 12.01
CA PHE A 57 2.91 -10.78 10.96
C PHE A 57 1.66 -10.15 10.32
N TRP A 58 0.82 -9.50 11.12
CA TRP A 58 -0.43 -8.86 10.65
C TRP A 58 -0.22 -7.51 9.98
N VAL A 59 0.78 -6.72 10.40
CA VAL A 59 1.04 -5.38 9.84
C VAL A 59 1.86 -5.44 8.55
N THR A 60 2.63 -6.52 8.35
CA THR A 60 3.50 -6.68 7.16
C THR A 60 2.88 -7.49 6.04
N LYS A 61 1.71 -8.10 6.28
CA LYS A 61 0.88 -8.75 5.27
C LYS A 61 -0.27 -7.84 4.86
#